data_AF-A0A1H1W7K7-F1
#
_entry.id   AF-A0A1H1W7K7-F1
#
_cell.length_a   1.000
_cell.length_b   1.000
_cell.length_c   1.000
_cell.angle_alpha   90.00
_cell.angle_beta   90.00
_cell.angle_gamma   90.00
#
_symmetry.space_group_name_H-M   'P 1'
#
loop_
_entity.id
_entity.type
_entity.pdbx_description
1 polymer ?
#
loop_
_entity_poly.entity_id
_entity_poly.type
_entity_poly.pdbx_seq_one_letter_code
_entity_poly.pdbx_strand_id
1 'polypeptide(L)'
;MRIIAGAFKGSRLVAPGGSNTRPTSDRVKESLFSMLDGYGVLQAANVLDLFAGSGGLGLEAMSRGAAEADFVDSASASARAVEANAQKLGIDHSTRIHSADVVSFLSSQRAPRQVMAEAQAPVYQASEGHAAEPVEVLETRSDLDDGEGRIFDLVFMDPPYPMGEDAVTQILGRLAGLLDMESIVVVERASRAPEPTMPAALEVFRSKTFGETALYFVQLRGEADESGDAAEADEPA
;
A
#
# COMPACT_ATOMS: atom_id res chain seq x y z
N MET A 1 6.61 -19.91 -0.66
CA MET A 1 6.25 -18.66 -1.37
C MET A 1 7.44 -18.19 -2.20
N ARG A 2 7.21 -17.54 -3.33
CA ARG A 2 8.26 -16.91 -4.15
C ARG A 2 7.79 -15.57 -4.72
N ILE A 3 8.72 -14.78 -5.23
CA ILE A 3 8.44 -13.62 -6.08
C ILE A 3 8.03 -14.11 -7.47
N ILE A 4 6.96 -13.54 -8.03
CA ILE A 4 6.30 -13.99 -9.26
C ILE A 4 6.81 -13.25 -10.49
N ALA A 5 7.01 -11.93 -10.40
CA ALA A 5 7.52 -11.12 -11.51
C ALA A 5 8.43 -9.98 -11.03
N GLY A 6 8.92 -9.18 -11.99
CA GLY A 6 9.80 -8.05 -11.72
C GLY A 6 11.27 -8.44 -11.55
N ALA A 7 12.06 -7.50 -11.00
CA ALA A 7 13.52 -7.61 -10.86
C ALA A 7 13.97 -8.84 -10.08
N PHE A 8 13.16 -9.29 -9.11
CA PHE A 8 13.49 -10.41 -8.23
C PHE A 8 12.74 -11.71 -8.55
N LYS A 9 12.15 -11.81 -9.75
CA LYS A 9 11.34 -12.95 -10.20
C LYS A 9 11.98 -14.31 -9.89
N GLY A 10 11.19 -15.22 -9.33
CA GLY A 10 11.60 -16.59 -9.04
C GLY A 10 12.28 -16.77 -7.68
N SER A 11 12.65 -15.68 -7.00
CA SER A 11 13.30 -15.72 -5.70
C SER A 11 12.39 -16.33 -4.64
N ARG A 12 12.87 -17.36 -3.94
CA ARG A 12 12.15 -17.99 -2.82
C ARG A 12 12.24 -17.11 -1.57
N LEU A 13 11.10 -16.91 -0.91
CA LEU A 13 11.04 -16.17 0.35
C LEU A 13 11.02 -17.13 1.55
N VAL A 14 11.67 -16.70 2.63
CA VAL A 14 11.60 -17.31 3.96
C VAL A 14 10.28 -16.90 4.59
N ALA A 15 9.55 -17.87 5.16
CA ALA A 15 8.33 -17.61 5.91
C ALA A 15 8.61 -17.63 7.43
N PRO A 16 7.90 -16.82 8.24
CA PRO A 16 7.98 -16.94 9.69
C PRO A 16 7.50 -18.33 10.14
N GLY A 17 8.20 -18.93 11.12
CA GLY A 17 7.86 -20.27 11.60
C GLY A 17 6.48 -20.32 12.27
N GLY A 18 5.73 -21.41 12.05
CA GLY A 18 4.46 -21.68 12.77
C GLY A 18 3.18 -21.08 12.17
N SER A 19 3.24 -20.47 10.98
CA SER A 19 2.07 -19.83 10.38
C SER A 19 1.10 -20.86 9.76
N ASN A 20 -0.04 -21.06 10.43
CA ASN A 20 -1.24 -21.74 9.93
C ASN A 20 -2.05 -20.81 8.99
N THR A 21 -1.35 -20.01 8.18
CA THR A 21 -1.96 -19.13 7.20
C THR A 21 -2.00 -19.86 5.86
N ARG A 22 -3.15 -19.81 5.19
CA ARG A 22 -3.28 -20.33 3.84
C ARG A 22 -2.41 -19.42 2.97
N PRO A 23 -1.33 -19.90 2.35
CA PRO A 23 -0.52 -19.04 1.50
C PRO A 23 -1.39 -18.55 0.35
N THR A 24 -1.45 -17.22 0.15
CA THR A 24 -1.98 -16.62 -1.09
C THR A 24 -1.26 -17.31 -2.25
N SER A 25 -2.00 -18.10 -3.04
CA SER A 25 -1.37 -18.91 -4.07
C SER A 25 -0.65 -18.01 -5.09
N ASP A 26 0.40 -18.51 -5.71
CA ASP A 26 1.13 -17.79 -6.76
C ASP A 26 0.17 -17.21 -7.82
N ARG A 27 -0.92 -17.91 -8.14
CA ARG A 27 -1.98 -17.47 -9.07
C ARG A 27 -2.83 -16.31 -8.54
N VAL A 28 -3.16 -16.32 -7.26
CA VAL A 28 -3.91 -15.21 -6.62
C VAL A 28 -3.03 -13.97 -6.60
N LYS A 29 -1.76 -14.13 -6.20
CA LYS A 29 -0.78 -13.04 -6.21
C LYS A 29 -0.56 -12.50 -7.63
N GLU A 30 -0.37 -13.37 -8.62
CA GLU A 30 -0.24 -12.95 -10.02
C GLU A 30 -1.47 -12.17 -10.51
N SER A 31 -2.68 -12.64 -10.18
CA SER A 31 -3.92 -11.96 -10.56
C SER A 31 -4.08 -10.61 -9.86
N LEU A 32 -3.75 -10.53 -8.57
CA LEU A 32 -3.75 -9.30 -7.80
C LEU A 32 -2.81 -8.26 -8.42
N PHE A 33 -1.54 -8.61 -8.62
CA PHE A 33 -0.57 -7.68 -9.18
C PHE A 33 -0.83 -7.33 -10.64
N SER A 34 -1.47 -8.20 -11.41
CA SER A 34 -1.92 -7.86 -12.77
C SER A 34 -3.01 -6.78 -12.76
N MET A 35 -3.89 -6.77 -11.75
CA MET A 35 -4.89 -5.71 -11.59
C MET A 35 -4.24 -4.40 -11.14
N LEU A 36 -3.34 -4.47 -10.15
CA LEU A 36 -2.60 -3.29 -9.67
C LEU A 36 -1.76 -2.64 -10.77
N ASP A 37 -1.12 -3.44 -11.63
CA ASP A 37 -0.40 -2.95 -12.81
C ASP A 37 -1.35 -2.25 -13.79
N GLY A 38 -2.56 -2.80 -13.99
CA GLY A 38 -3.61 -2.17 -14.81
C GLY A 38 -4.11 -0.83 -14.26
N TYR A 39 -3.99 -0.58 -12.95
CA TYR A 39 -4.28 0.73 -12.34
C TYR A 39 -3.08 1.68 -12.36
N GLY A 40 -1.89 1.23 -12.79
CA GLY A 40 -0.69 2.06 -12.83
C GLY A 40 -0.07 2.37 -11.46
N VAL A 41 -0.61 1.83 -10.37
CA VAL A 41 -0.23 2.19 -8.99
C VAL A 41 1.11 1.62 -8.52
N LEU A 42 1.78 0.76 -9.31
CA LEU A 42 2.98 0.04 -8.85
C LEU A 42 4.28 0.84 -9.03
N GLN A 43 4.37 1.69 -10.03
CA GLN A 43 5.64 2.35 -10.37
C GLN A 43 5.94 3.48 -9.38
N ALA A 44 7.13 3.44 -8.79
CA ALA A 44 7.61 4.39 -7.80
C ALA A 44 6.72 4.53 -6.54
N ALA A 45 5.85 3.55 -6.26
CA ALA A 45 4.92 3.59 -5.16
C ALA A 45 5.59 3.53 -3.77
N ASN A 46 5.02 4.27 -2.82
CA ASN A 46 5.20 4.12 -1.39
C ASN A 46 4.22 3.06 -0.88
N VAL A 47 4.74 1.88 -0.58
CA VAL A 47 3.93 0.73 -0.19
C VAL A 47 3.85 0.61 1.33
N LEU A 48 2.67 0.28 1.85
CA LEU A 48 2.48 -0.16 3.24
C LEU A 48 1.95 -1.60 3.26
N ASP A 49 2.71 -2.53 3.79
CA ASP A 49 2.33 -3.94 3.96
C ASP A 49 1.97 -4.20 5.43
N LEU A 50 0.67 -4.14 5.74
CA LEU A 50 0.14 -4.41 7.08
C LEU A 50 -0.04 -5.91 7.29
N PHE A 51 0.29 -6.37 8.48
CA PHE A 51 0.33 -7.81 8.81
C PHE A 51 1.30 -8.57 7.89
N ALA A 52 2.46 -7.95 7.65
CA ALA A 52 3.38 -8.32 6.58
C ALA A 52 3.77 -9.81 6.55
N GLY A 53 3.86 -10.47 7.70
CA GLY A 53 4.28 -11.87 7.78
C GLY A 53 5.67 -12.09 7.18
N SER A 54 5.74 -12.63 5.97
CA SER A 54 7.02 -12.80 5.24
C SER A 54 7.43 -11.60 4.36
N GLY A 55 6.58 -10.57 4.27
CA GLY A 55 6.72 -9.43 3.35
C GLY A 55 6.37 -9.78 1.91
N GLY A 56 5.61 -10.85 1.70
CA GLY A 56 5.44 -11.46 0.38
C GLY A 56 4.65 -10.63 -0.63
N LEU A 57 3.88 -9.64 -0.19
CA LEU A 57 3.16 -8.69 -1.04
C LEU A 57 4.00 -7.42 -1.24
N GLY A 58 4.49 -6.79 -0.16
CA GLY A 58 5.35 -5.61 -0.27
C GLY A 58 6.61 -5.87 -1.09
N LEU A 59 7.30 -7.00 -0.90
CA LEU A 59 8.49 -7.35 -1.71
C LEU A 59 8.15 -7.67 -3.17
N GLU A 60 6.94 -8.15 -3.46
CA GLU A 60 6.49 -8.35 -4.84
C GLU A 60 6.22 -6.99 -5.52
N ALA A 61 5.66 -6.02 -4.79
CA ALA A 61 5.51 -4.65 -5.27
C ALA A 61 6.87 -4.01 -5.56
N MET A 62 7.83 -4.14 -4.64
CA MET A 62 9.22 -3.68 -4.82
C MET A 62 9.86 -4.32 -6.05
N SER A 63 9.69 -5.63 -6.24
CA SER A 63 10.17 -6.32 -7.44
C SER A 63 9.62 -5.71 -8.74
N ARG A 64 8.40 -5.16 -8.71
CA ARG A 64 7.69 -4.60 -9.87
C ARG A 64 7.90 -3.10 -10.07
N GLY A 65 8.71 -2.46 -9.23
CA GLY A 65 9.09 -1.05 -9.40
C GLY A 65 8.56 -0.10 -8.32
N ALA A 66 7.96 -0.59 -7.24
CA ALA A 66 7.69 0.26 -6.08
C ALA A 66 9.00 0.85 -5.54
N ALA A 67 8.95 2.11 -5.09
CA ALA A 67 10.13 2.85 -4.64
C ALA A 67 10.53 2.45 -3.23
N GLU A 68 9.55 2.31 -2.34
CA GLU A 68 9.76 2.02 -0.94
C GLU A 68 8.63 1.14 -0.36
N ALA A 69 8.94 0.37 0.68
CA ALA A 69 7.96 -0.42 1.39
C ALA A 69 8.13 -0.38 2.91
N ASP A 70 7.05 -0.10 3.61
CA ASP A 70 6.93 -0.20 5.07
C ASP A 70 6.22 -1.50 5.42
N PHE A 71 6.88 -2.35 6.21
CA PHE A 71 6.34 -3.64 6.65
C PHE A 71 5.97 -3.56 8.12
N VAL A 72 4.71 -3.82 8.46
CA VAL A 72 4.21 -3.72 9.83
C VAL A 72 3.69 -5.08 10.29
N ASP A 73 4.26 -5.60 11.37
CA ASP A 73 3.77 -6.82 12.02
C ASP A 73 4.17 -6.82 13.50
N SER A 74 3.30 -7.34 14.36
CA SER A 74 3.57 -7.45 15.80
C SER A 74 4.50 -8.61 16.14
N ALA A 75 4.59 -9.63 15.28
CA ALA A 75 5.41 -10.80 15.51
C ALA A 75 6.86 -10.52 15.12
N SER A 76 7.78 -10.59 16.10
CA SER A 76 9.22 -10.47 15.84
C SER A 76 9.76 -11.49 14.81
N ALA A 77 9.10 -12.65 14.67
CA ALA A 77 9.44 -13.63 13.65
C ALA A 77 9.13 -13.12 12.22
N SER A 78 8.06 -12.34 12.05
CA SER A 78 7.72 -11.70 10.78
C SER A 78 8.76 -10.64 10.42
N ALA A 79 9.09 -9.74 11.36
CA ALA A 79 10.13 -8.72 11.14
C ALA A 79 11.47 -9.34 10.70
N ARG A 80 11.92 -10.40 11.38
CA ARG A 80 13.13 -11.14 10.98
C ARG A 80 13.02 -11.80 9.61
N ALA A 81 11.84 -12.31 9.25
CA ALA A 81 11.62 -12.93 7.95
C ALA A 81 11.68 -11.89 6.82
N VAL A 82 11.04 -10.73 7.01
CA VAL A 82 11.11 -9.60 6.08
C VAL A 82 12.56 -9.13 5.93
N GLU A 83 13.27 -8.92 7.03
CA GLU A 83 14.68 -8.49 7.01
C GLU A 83 15.58 -9.48 6.25
N ALA A 84 15.46 -10.77 6.55
CA ALA A 84 16.22 -11.81 5.86
C ALA A 84 15.87 -11.88 4.36
N ASN A 85 14.61 -11.65 3.99
CA ASN A 85 14.19 -11.62 2.60
C ASN A 85 14.70 -10.38 1.87
N ALA A 86 14.61 -9.19 2.46
CA ALA A 86 15.13 -7.95 1.90
C ALA A 86 16.65 -8.05 1.66
N GLN A 87 17.41 -8.51 2.66
CA GLN A 87 18.86 -8.75 2.55
C GLN A 87 19.17 -9.76 1.44
N LYS A 88 18.42 -10.86 1.36
CA LYS A 88 18.60 -11.88 0.32
C LYS A 88 18.35 -11.33 -1.09
N LEU A 89 17.43 -10.39 -1.23
CA LEU A 89 17.11 -9.74 -2.50
C LEU A 89 18.06 -8.57 -2.83
N GLY A 90 18.91 -8.15 -1.89
CA GLY A 90 19.79 -6.99 -2.06
C GLY A 90 19.03 -5.66 -2.05
N ILE A 91 17.98 -5.55 -1.23
CA ILE A 91 17.22 -4.31 -1.03
C ILE A 91 17.75 -3.67 0.25
N ASP A 92 18.51 -2.59 0.11
CA ASP A 92 19.34 -2.07 1.21
C ASP A 92 18.69 -0.91 1.99
N HIS A 93 18.08 0.07 1.29
CA HIS A 93 17.57 1.30 1.92
C HIS A 93 16.07 1.58 1.68
N SER A 94 15.42 0.81 0.79
CA SER A 94 14.04 1.05 0.38
C SER A 94 13.00 0.31 1.23
N THR A 95 13.39 -0.24 2.39
CA THR A 95 12.49 -0.99 3.27
C THR A 95 12.57 -0.50 4.70
N ARG A 96 11.42 -0.21 5.32
CA ARG A 96 11.28 0.04 6.76
C ARG A 96 10.49 -1.09 7.40
N ILE A 97 10.98 -1.61 8.52
CA ILE A 97 10.38 -2.77 9.21
C ILE A 97 9.95 -2.34 10.62
N HIS A 98 8.66 -2.41 10.87
CA HIS A 98 8.02 -1.96 12.10
C HIS A 98 7.49 -3.16 12.88
N SER A 99 8.21 -3.54 13.95
CA SER A 99 7.76 -4.60 14.87
C SER A 99 6.74 -4.05 15.87
N ALA A 100 5.51 -3.78 15.40
CA ALA A 100 4.46 -3.12 16.18
C ALA A 100 3.06 -3.69 15.88
N ASP A 101 2.13 -3.48 16.82
CA ASP A 101 0.70 -3.63 16.54
C ASP A 101 0.26 -2.61 15.48
N VAL A 102 -0.56 -3.06 14.51
CA VAL A 102 -0.98 -2.24 13.36
C VAL A 102 -1.77 -1.01 13.80
N VAL A 103 -2.70 -1.16 14.74
CA VAL A 103 -3.51 -0.02 15.21
C VAL A 103 -2.62 1.01 15.91
N SER A 104 -1.67 0.53 16.72
CA SER A 104 -0.69 1.37 17.41
C SER A 104 0.23 2.11 16.42
N PHE A 105 0.75 1.42 15.41
CA PHE A 105 1.55 2.01 14.34
C PHE A 105 0.80 3.09 13.57
N LEU A 106 -0.43 2.81 13.12
CA LEU A 106 -1.24 3.78 12.39
C LEU A 106 -1.60 4.99 13.24
N SER A 107 -1.80 4.80 14.55
CA SER A 107 -2.08 5.89 15.47
C SER A 107 -0.87 6.78 15.76
N SER A 108 0.36 6.29 15.55
CA SER A 108 1.57 7.09 15.67
C SER A 108 1.91 7.84 14.38
N GLN A 109 1.36 7.42 13.24
CA GLN A 109 1.54 8.13 11.98
C GLN A 109 0.84 9.49 12.02
N ARG A 110 1.47 10.50 11.43
CA ARG A 110 0.83 11.79 11.19
C ARG A 110 0.30 11.79 9.77
N ALA A 111 -0.90 12.32 9.57
CA ALA A 111 -1.34 12.71 8.24
C ALA A 111 -0.44 13.84 7.74
N PRO A 112 -0.13 13.90 6.43
CA PRO A 112 0.58 15.05 5.87
C PRO A 112 -0.18 16.30 6.26
N ARG A 113 0.55 17.32 6.73
CA ARG A 113 -0.06 18.62 6.96
C ARG A 113 -0.55 19.09 5.60
N GLN A 114 -1.86 19.22 5.40
CA GLN A 114 -2.40 19.78 4.17
C GLN A 114 -1.71 21.12 3.94
N VAL A 115 -0.77 21.17 3.00
CA VAL A 115 -0.22 22.41 2.51
C VAL A 115 -1.32 22.98 1.63
N MET A 116 -2.29 23.63 2.26
CA MET A 116 -3.23 24.51 1.57
C MET A 116 -2.37 25.46 0.76
N ALA A 117 -2.43 25.31 -0.56
CA ALA A 117 -1.70 26.11 -1.52
C ALA A 117 -2.09 27.59 -1.36
N GLU A 118 -1.43 28.31 -0.46
CA GLU A 118 -1.31 29.76 -0.59
C GLU A 118 -0.32 30.02 -1.72
N ALA A 119 -0.84 30.04 -2.94
CA ALA A 119 -0.19 30.63 -4.08
C ALA A 119 0.00 32.14 -3.82
N GLN A 120 1.04 32.52 -3.08
CA GLN A 120 1.67 33.82 -3.21
C GLN A 120 2.84 33.68 -4.18
N ALA A 121 2.50 33.83 -5.46
CA ALA A 121 3.47 33.97 -6.53
C ALA A 121 4.45 35.10 -6.19
N PRO A 122 5.78 34.89 -6.31
CA PRO A 122 6.70 36.01 -6.26
C PRO A 122 6.49 36.86 -7.52
N VAL A 123 6.24 38.15 -7.31
CA VAL A 123 6.29 39.17 -8.36
C VAL A 123 7.75 39.25 -8.84
N TYR A 124 8.07 38.60 -9.95
CA TYR A 124 9.35 38.79 -10.64
C TYR A 124 9.30 40.12 -11.41
N GLN A 125 10.05 41.12 -10.95
CA GLN A 125 10.46 42.24 -11.80
C GLN A 125 11.65 41.76 -12.66
N ALA A 126 11.44 41.73 -13.97
CA ALA A 126 12.46 41.36 -14.93
C ALA A 126 13.67 42.32 -14.84
N SER A 127 14.86 41.75 -14.67
CA SER A 127 16.11 42.40 -15.07
C SER A 127 16.86 41.44 -15.99
N GLU A 128 17.18 41.94 -17.18
CA GLU A 128 17.87 41.21 -18.24
C GLU A 128 19.31 40.91 -17.84
N GLY A 129 19.75 39.65 -17.98
CA GLY A 129 21.16 39.30 -17.88
C GLY A 129 21.40 37.84 -17.49
N HIS A 130 21.71 37.02 -18.49
CA HIS A 130 22.30 35.67 -18.43
C HIS A 130 22.72 35.13 -17.04
N ALA A 131 22.07 34.05 -16.59
CA ALA A 131 22.68 33.05 -15.72
C ALA A 131 21.96 31.70 -15.89
N ALA A 132 22.73 30.62 -15.82
CA ALA A 132 22.35 29.24 -16.10
C ALA A 132 21.07 28.78 -15.39
N GLU A 133 20.24 28.03 -16.11
CA GLU A 133 19.13 27.24 -15.56
C GLU A 133 19.67 26.38 -14.40
N PRO A 134 19.12 26.49 -13.18
CA PRO A 134 19.44 25.54 -12.13
C PRO A 134 18.82 24.20 -12.52
N VAL A 135 19.67 23.21 -12.79
CA VAL A 135 19.24 21.81 -12.81
C VAL A 135 18.79 21.50 -11.38
N GLU A 136 17.49 21.26 -11.20
CA GLU A 136 16.96 20.74 -9.94
C GLU A 136 17.63 19.39 -9.69
N VAL A 137 18.61 19.39 -8.79
CA VAL A 137 19.18 18.15 -8.27
C VAL A 137 18.05 17.52 -7.47
N LEU A 138 17.45 16.47 -8.03
CA LEU A 138 16.49 15.64 -7.33
C LEU A 138 17.26 14.97 -6.17
N GLU A 139 17.29 15.63 -5.02
CA GLU A 139 17.85 15.08 -3.81
C GLU A 139 17.06 13.82 -3.48
N THR A 140 17.75 12.68 -3.56
CA THR A 140 17.24 11.42 -3.05
C THR A 140 16.80 11.65 -1.61
N ARG A 141 15.48 11.59 -1.38
CA ARG A 141 14.84 11.65 -0.05
C ARG A 141 15.22 10.40 0.74
N SER A 142 16.50 10.28 1.07
CA SER A 142 17.05 9.23 1.91
C SER A 142 17.14 9.76 3.33
N ASP A 143 16.57 8.98 4.24
CA ASP A 143 16.89 8.95 5.65
C ASP A 143 16.49 10.18 6.47
N LEU A 144 15.21 10.35 6.76
CA LEU A 144 14.74 10.85 8.05
C LEU A 144 13.27 10.44 8.24
N ASP A 145 12.93 10.01 9.47
CA ASP A 145 11.59 10.10 10.03
C ASP A 145 11.26 11.61 10.16
N ASP A 146 11.07 12.28 9.03
CA ASP A 146 10.71 13.67 8.96
C ASP A 146 9.25 13.77 9.38
N GLY A 147 8.97 14.50 10.46
CA GLY A 147 7.62 14.70 11.00
C GLY A 147 6.59 15.36 10.06
N GLU A 148 6.80 15.33 8.75
CA GLU A 148 5.81 15.52 7.70
C GLU A 148 5.08 14.20 7.47
N GLY A 149 3.76 14.18 7.71
CA GLY A 149 3.00 12.96 7.52
C GLY A 149 3.09 12.39 6.11
N ARG A 150 2.98 11.07 5.99
CA ARG A 150 3.27 10.32 4.77
C ARG A 150 2.01 9.75 4.14
N ILE A 151 1.92 9.85 2.80
CA ILE A 151 0.91 9.17 1.98
C ILE A 151 1.47 7.85 1.49
N PHE A 152 0.62 6.83 1.46
CA PHE A 152 0.90 5.53 0.87
C PHE A 152 0.05 5.31 -0.37
N ASP A 153 0.71 5.17 -1.51
CA ASP A 153 0.07 4.96 -2.81
C ASP A 153 -0.57 3.57 -2.91
N LEU A 154 0.01 2.58 -2.22
CA LEU A 154 -0.47 1.21 -2.21
C LEU A 154 -0.39 0.59 -0.81
N VAL A 155 -1.51 0.10 -0.31
CA VAL A 155 -1.58 -0.56 1.00
C VAL A 155 -2.07 -1.99 0.85
N PHE A 156 -1.37 -2.95 1.45
CA PHE A 156 -1.85 -4.32 1.63
C PHE A 156 -2.32 -4.51 3.07
N MET A 157 -3.45 -5.18 3.23
CA MET A 157 -4.03 -5.51 4.52
C MET A 157 -4.53 -6.96 4.50
N ASP A 158 -3.72 -7.88 5.01
CA ASP A 158 -4.05 -9.31 5.16
C ASP A 158 -4.17 -9.69 6.66
N PRO A 159 -5.26 -9.28 7.33
CA PRO A 159 -5.41 -9.48 8.77
C PRO A 159 -5.59 -10.97 9.11
N PRO A 160 -5.14 -11.41 10.29
CA PRO A 160 -5.37 -12.78 10.75
C PRO A 160 -6.87 -13.08 10.89
N TYR A 161 -7.33 -14.24 10.42
CA TYR A 161 -8.76 -14.61 10.38
C TYR A 161 -9.59 -14.46 11.66
N PRO A 162 -9.05 -14.65 12.89
CA PRO A 162 -9.81 -14.39 14.11
C PRO A 162 -10.18 -12.92 14.30
N MET A 163 -9.61 -12.00 13.52
CA MET A 163 -9.90 -10.57 13.59
C MET A 163 -11.32 -10.29 13.12
N GLY A 164 -12.11 -9.65 13.99
CA GLY A 164 -13.49 -9.27 13.70
C GLY A 164 -13.60 -8.01 12.82
N GLU A 165 -14.78 -7.80 12.25
CA GLU A 165 -15.07 -6.69 11.33
C GLU A 165 -14.81 -5.31 11.93
N ASP A 166 -15.14 -5.11 13.21
CA ASP A 166 -14.95 -3.82 13.88
C ASP A 166 -13.47 -3.41 13.92
N ALA A 167 -12.56 -4.38 14.09
CA ALA A 167 -11.13 -4.12 14.08
C ALA A 167 -10.63 -3.76 12.67
N VAL A 168 -11.12 -4.45 11.64
CA VAL A 168 -10.81 -4.14 10.24
C VAL A 168 -11.30 -2.73 9.89
N THR A 169 -12.55 -2.41 10.25
CA THR A 169 -13.16 -1.09 10.06
C THR A 169 -12.36 0.01 10.76
N GLN A 170 -11.91 -0.25 11.99
CA GLN A 170 -11.09 0.70 12.73
C GLN A 170 -9.74 0.96 12.05
N ILE A 171 -9.08 -0.08 11.54
CA ILE A 171 -7.81 0.05 10.81
C ILE A 171 -8.01 0.88 9.54
N LEU A 172 -9.03 0.55 8.73
CA LEU A 172 -9.39 1.30 7.53
C LEU A 172 -9.68 2.78 7.84
N GLY A 173 -10.39 3.06 8.93
CA GLY A 173 -10.70 4.43 9.34
C GLY A 173 -9.45 5.25 9.68
N ARG A 174 -8.40 4.63 10.22
CA ARG A 174 -7.11 5.29 10.49
C ARG A 174 -6.28 5.44 9.22
N LEU A 175 -6.30 4.42 8.36
CA LEU A 175 -5.61 4.46 7.07
C LEU A 175 -6.07 5.61 6.20
N ALA A 176 -7.35 5.96 6.21
CA ALA A 176 -7.89 7.05 5.38
C ALA A 176 -7.13 8.38 5.50
N GLY A 177 -6.50 8.68 6.64
CA GLY A 177 -5.68 9.90 6.81
C GLY A 177 -4.26 9.83 6.20
N LEU A 178 -3.87 8.67 5.68
CA LEU A 178 -2.56 8.37 5.09
C LEU A 178 -2.69 8.00 3.60
N LEU A 179 -3.85 8.26 3.01
CA LEU A 179 -4.16 7.99 1.61
C LEU A 179 -4.46 9.31 0.89
N ASP A 180 -4.25 9.32 -0.41
CA ASP A 180 -4.78 10.31 -1.33
C ASP A 180 -5.82 9.67 -2.29
N MET A 181 -6.27 10.44 -3.28
CA MET A 181 -7.30 10.02 -4.23
C MET A 181 -6.84 8.93 -5.23
N GLU A 182 -5.52 8.76 -5.39
CA GLU A 182 -4.93 7.75 -6.29
C GLU A 182 -4.51 6.48 -5.53
N SER A 183 -4.51 6.55 -4.20
CA SER A 183 -4.10 5.47 -3.32
C SER A 183 -5.06 4.28 -3.38
N ILE A 184 -4.50 3.06 -3.43
CA ILE A 184 -5.27 1.81 -3.45
C ILE A 184 -4.94 0.98 -2.19
N VAL A 185 -5.98 0.59 -1.47
CA VAL A 185 -5.89 -0.37 -0.37
C VAL A 185 -6.46 -1.72 -0.82
N VAL A 186 -5.68 -2.79 -0.63
CA VAL A 186 -6.11 -4.16 -0.92
C VAL A 186 -6.32 -4.88 0.40
N VAL A 187 -7.57 -5.22 0.70
CA VAL A 187 -7.95 -5.98 1.88
C VAL A 187 -8.19 -7.45 1.50
N GLU A 188 -7.42 -8.36 2.07
CA GLU A 188 -7.64 -9.81 1.94
C GLU A 188 -8.53 -10.31 3.09
N ARG A 189 -9.61 -11.03 2.79
CA ARG A 189 -10.46 -11.72 3.78
C ARG A 189 -10.80 -13.13 3.33
N ALA A 190 -11.27 -13.96 4.25
CA ALA A 190 -11.88 -15.23 3.88
C ALA A 190 -13.16 -14.98 3.07
N SER A 191 -13.39 -15.70 1.98
CA SER A 191 -14.58 -15.54 1.13
C SER A 191 -15.91 -15.83 1.84
N ARG A 192 -15.84 -16.54 2.97
CA ARG A 192 -16.97 -16.82 3.87
C ARG A 192 -17.19 -15.75 4.95
N ALA A 193 -16.24 -14.83 5.13
CA ALA A 193 -16.42 -13.70 6.03
C ALA A 193 -17.38 -12.69 5.39
N PRO A 194 -18.16 -11.93 6.18
CA PRO A 194 -18.93 -10.82 5.63
C PRO A 194 -18.00 -9.80 4.96
N GLU A 195 -18.57 -9.02 4.04
CA GLU A 195 -17.87 -7.89 3.45
C GLU A 195 -17.48 -6.88 4.55
N PRO A 196 -16.25 -6.34 4.53
CA PRO A 196 -15.82 -5.35 5.51
C PRO A 196 -16.69 -4.09 5.46
N THR A 197 -17.15 -3.65 6.63
CA THR A 197 -17.85 -2.38 6.77
C THR A 197 -16.89 -1.23 6.43
N MET A 198 -17.23 -0.44 5.41
CA MET A 198 -16.39 0.69 5.00
C MET A 198 -16.65 1.92 5.87
N PRO A 199 -15.59 2.58 6.40
CA PRO A 199 -15.70 3.93 6.95
C PRO A 199 -16.22 4.92 5.91
N ALA A 200 -16.87 5.99 6.35
CA ALA A 200 -17.53 6.96 5.44
C ALA A 200 -16.61 7.56 4.36
N ALA A 201 -15.33 7.77 4.69
CA ALA A 201 -14.33 8.33 3.79
C ALA A 201 -13.81 7.34 2.73
N LEU A 202 -14.20 6.07 2.80
CA LEU A 202 -13.70 5.01 1.94
C LEU A 202 -14.85 4.33 1.19
N GLU A 203 -14.50 3.69 0.08
CA GLU A 203 -15.41 2.83 -0.66
C GLU A 203 -14.67 1.67 -1.31
N VAL A 204 -15.36 0.54 -1.45
CA VAL A 204 -14.89 -0.57 -2.29
C VAL A 204 -15.25 -0.22 -3.73
N PHE A 205 -14.25 -0.04 -4.59
CA PHE A 205 -14.48 0.18 -6.02
C PHE A 205 -14.35 -1.12 -6.84
N ARG A 206 -13.77 -2.17 -6.25
CA ARG A 206 -13.71 -3.51 -6.86
C ARG A 206 -13.58 -4.59 -5.81
N SER A 207 -14.15 -5.76 -6.06
CA SER A 207 -13.88 -6.97 -5.29
C SER A 207 -13.65 -8.17 -6.20
N LYS A 208 -12.93 -9.19 -5.72
CA LYS A 208 -12.74 -10.45 -6.43
C LYS A 208 -12.49 -11.62 -5.49
N THR A 209 -13.20 -12.72 -5.73
CA THR A 209 -13.09 -13.95 -4.96
C THR A 209 -12.28 -15.02 -5.70
N PHE A 210 -11.39 -15.69 -4.98
CA PHE A 210 -10.53 -16.78 -5.42
C PHE A 210 -10.66 -17.97 -4.44
N GLY A 211 -11.69 -18.79 -4.64
CA GLY A 211 -11.97 -19.93 -3.76
C GLY A 211 -12.29 -19.47 -2.33
N GLU A 212 -11.33 -19.65 -1.42
CA GLU A 212 -11.48 -19.27 0.01
C GLU A 212 -10.99 -17.85 0.34
N THR A 213 -10.38 -17.16 -0.61
CA THR A 213 -9.89 -15.78 -0.44
C THR A 213 -10.79 -14.81 -1.19
N ALA A 214 -11.15 -13.68 -0.58
CA ALA A 214 -11.76 -12.53 -1.22
C ALA A 214 -10.84 -11.32 -1.07
N LEU A 215 -10.62 -10.60 -2.18
CA LEU A 215 -9.86 -9.35 -2.22
C LEU A 215 -10.83 -8.19 -2.44
N TYR A 216 -10.72 -7.16 -1.63
CA TYR A 216 -11.45 -5.90 -1.76
C TYR A 216 -10.46 -4.79 -2.06
N PHE A 217 -10.67 -4.07 -3.16
CA PHE A 217 -9.90 -2.89 -3.54
C PHE A 217 -10.68 -1.66 -3.08
N VAL A 218 -10.05 -0.88 -2.23
CA VAL A 218 -10.62 0.23 -1.50
C VAL A 218 -9.85 1.49 -1.84
N GLN A 219 -10.56 2.60 -1.98
CA GLN A 219 -9.99 3.92 -2.26
C GLN A 219 -10.68 4.99 -1.39
N LEU A 220 -10.12 6.21 -1.36
CA LEU A 220 -10.86 7.35 -0.85
C LEU A 220 -12.11 7.59 -1.69
N ARG A 221 -13.25 7.78 -1.01
CA ARG A 221 -14.50 8.17 -1.65
C ARG A 221 -14.32 9.58 -2.22
N GLY A 222 -14.49 9.72 -3.53
CA GLY A 222 -14.56 11.04 -4.16
C GLY A 222 -15.76 11.83 -3.65
N GLU A 223 -15.66 13.16 -3.60
CA GLU A 223 -16.86 13.98 -3.51
C GLU A 223 -17.74 13.60 -4.70
N ALA A 224 -18.97 13.17 -4.44
CA ALA A 224 -19.87 12.80 -5.49
C ALA A 224 -20.08 14.03 -6.37
N ASP A 225 -19.43 14.07 -7.54
CA ASP A 225 -19.91 14.90 -8.62
C ASP A 225 -21.35 14.44 -8.87
N GLU A 226 -22.33 15.24 -8.44
CA GLU A 226 -23.75 15.06 -8.77
C GLU A 226 -24.00 15.35 -10.27
N SER A 227 -23.21 14.71 -11.14
CA SER A 227 -23.27 14.80 -12.59
C SER A 227 -23.04 13.39 -13.11
N GLY A 228 -24.15 12.65 -13.23
CA GLY A 228 -24.13 11.19 -13.33
C GLY A 228 -23.57 10.60 -14.62
N ASP A 229 -23.40 9.29 -14.58
CA ASP A 229 -23.97 8.41 -15.60
C ASP A 229 -24.30 7.05 -14.96
N ALA A 230 -25.32 6.41 -15.52
CA ALA A 230 -25.98 5.24 -14.99
C ALA A 230 -25.10 3.98 -15.03
N ALA A 231 -25.39 3.10 -14.06
CA ALA A 231 -24.86 1.76 -13.94
C ALA A 231 -24.97 0.93 -15.24
N GLU A 232 -23.86 0.43 -15.74
CA GLU A 232 -23.84 -0.81 -16.53
C GLU A 232 -23.71 -1.99 -15.57
N ALA A 233 -24.85 -2.64 -15.32
CA ALA A 233 -24.92 -3.93 -14.66
C ALA A 233 -24.42 -5.02 -15.61
N ASP A 234 -23.45 -5.81 -15.13
CA ASP A 234 -22.94 -7.02 -15.76
C ASP A 234 -24.01 -8.14 -15.71
N GLU A 235 -24.59 -8.49 -16.87
CA GLU A 235 -25.45 -9.67 -17.05
C GLU A 235 -24.60 -10.88 -17.46
N PRO A 236 -24.67 -12.04 -16.77
CA PRO A 236 -24.07 -13.26 -17.26
C PRO A 236 -25.02 -14.01 -18.20
N ALA A 237 -24.43 -14.53 -19.29
CA ALA A 237 -25.05 -15.40 -20.31
C ALA A 237 -25.40 -16.82 -19.81
#